data_AF-A0A4Q1FQ52-F1
#
_entry.id   AF-A0A4Q1FQ52-F1
#
_cell.length_a   1.000
_cell.length_b   1.000
_cell.length_c   1.000
_cell.angle_alpha   90.00
_cell.angle_beta   90.00
_cell.angle_gamma   90.00
#
_symmetry.space_group_name_H-M   'P 1'
#
loop_
_entity.id
_entity.type
_entity.pdbx_description
1 polymer ?
#
loop_
_entity_poly.entity_id
_entity_poly.type
_entity_poly.pdbx_seq_one_letter_code
_entity_poly.pdbx_strand_id
1 'polypeptide(L)'
;MKNLIFLLSLTTTILCHSFTNAQKISDGQTLEVNGMDVTFNILNKESVESGGKQYDRYKVSASVKNKSDKAYNIRLSAFPQIVSNIGLIELDCINATGARLTSKKMELKMKAQMLNVTYSAYDQSGKFTTSTIPVTGSYYFDPGDIISDNAIFIVPQGEKPDVTVRSLK
;
A
#
# COMPACT_ATOMS: atom_id res chain seq x y z
N MET A 1 -26.98 31.89 29.60
CA MET A 1 -27.27 31.46 28.20
C MET A 1 -26.09 31.66 27.25
N LYS A 2 -25.28 32.74 27.35
CA LYS A 2 -24.09 32.96 26.49
C LYS A 2 -23.04 31.83 26.53
N ASN A 3 -22.79 31.23 27.69
CA ASN A 3 -21.79 30.18 27.85
C ASN A 3 -22.21 28.83 27.21
N LEU A 4 -23.52 28.58 27.06
CA LEU A 4 -24.03 27.34 26.46
C LEU A 4 -23.87 27.36 24.93
N ILE A 5 -24.06 28.52 24.31
CA ILE A 5 -23.88 28.72 22.85
C ILE A 5 -22.40 28.55 22.48
N PHE A 6 -21.49 29.03 23.33
CA PHE A 6 -20.05 28.86 23.11
C PHE A 6 -19.61 27.39 23.23
N LEU A 7 -20.18 26.64 24.18
CA LEU A 7 -19.91 25.21 24.33
C LEU A 7 -20.43 24.38 23.14
N LEU A 8 -21.60 24.73 22.60
CA LEU A 8 -22.21 24.05 21.45
C LEU A 8 -21.47 24.32 20.13
N SER A 9 -20.88 25.52 19.99
CA SER A 9 -20.02 25.90 18.86
C SER A 9 -18.66 25.19 18.90
N LEU A 10 -18.13 24.94 20.09
CA LEU A 10 -16.86 24.23 20.26
C LEU A 10 -17.00 22.72 20.00
N THR A 11 -18.13 22.10 20.37
CA THR A 11 -18.36 20.67 20.10
C THR A 11 -18.64 20.38 18.61
N THR A 12 -19.27 21.30 17.89
CA THR A 12 -19.55 21.14 16.45
C THR A 12 -18.31 21.30 15.58
N THR A 13 -17.32 22.10 15.99
CA THR A 13 -16.05 22.26 15.26
C THR A 13 -15.08 21.08 15.48
N ILE A 14 -15.15 20.42 16.64
CA ILE A 14 -14.33 19.23 16.96
C ILE A 14 -14.84 17.98 16.20
N LEU A 15 -16.15 17.87 15.92
CA LEU A 15 -16.72 16.71 15.22
C LEU A 15 -16.48 16.70 13.69
N CYS A 16 -16.01 17.79 13.09
CA CYS A 16 -15.74 17.87 11.65
C CYS A 16 -14.33 17.41 11.22
N HIS A 17 -13.44 17.06 12.15
CA HIS A 17 -12.01 16.85 11.84
C HIS A 17 -11.57 15.38 11.84
N SER A 18 -12.47 14.40 11.71
CA SER A 18 -12.06 12.99 11.76
C SER A 18 -12.88 12.07 10.86
N PHE A 19 -12.88 12.36 9.56
CA PHE A 19 -13.24 11.36 8.56
C PHE A 19 -12.08 11.16 7.60
N THR A 20 -11.18 10.23 7.94
CA THR A 20 -10.30 9.58 6.96
C THR A 20 -11.17 8.69 6.08
N ASN A 21 -11.90 9.30 5.15
CA ASN A 21 -12.71 8.59 4.18
C ASN A 21 -11.81 8.07 3.05
N ALA A 22 -12.06 6.85 2.60
CA ALA A 22 -11.49 6.37 1.35
C ALA A 22 -11.92 7.30 0.21
N GLN A 23 -10.98 7.75 -0.62
CA GLN A 23 -11.24 8.69 -1.72
C GLN A 23 -11.34 7.91 -3.03
N LYS A 24 -12.27 8.27 -3.93
CA LYS A 24 -12.32 7.65 -5.26
C LYS A 24 -11.16 8.13 -6.13
N ILE A 25 -10.50 7.21 -6.84
CA ILE A 25 -9.41 7.52 -7.77
C ILE A 25 -9.71 6.91 -9.14
N SER A 26 -9.52 7.69 -10.19
CA SER A 26 -9.74 7.30 -11.58
C SER A 26 -8.43 7.00 -12.29
N ASP A 27 -8.53 6.36 -13.46
CA ASP A 27 -7.39 6.11 -14.34
C ASP A 27 -6.67 7.42 -14.74
N GLY A 28 -5.34 7.44 -14.58
CA GLY A 28 -4.48 8.59 -14.84
C GLY A 28 -4.50 9.66 -13.75
N GLN A 29 -5.30 9.48 -12.70
CA GLN A 29 -5.45 10.47 -11.64
C GLN A 29 -4.33 10.35 -10.59
N THR A 30 -3.93 11.49 -10.04
CA THR A 30 -3.12 11.58 -8.83
C THR A 30 -3.91 12.29 -7.73
N LEU A 31 -3.89 11.73 -6.51
CA LEU A 31 -4.54 12.27 -5.32
C LEU A 31 -3.54 12.45 -4.19
N GLU A 32 -3.68 13.53 -3.43
CA GLU A 32 -2.93 13.73 -2.20
C GLU A 32 -3.67 13.06 -1.03
N VAL A 33 -2.97 12.19 -0.30
CA VAL A 33 -3.47 11.44 0.84
C VAL A 33 -2.42 11.46 1.95
N ASN A 34 -2.65 12.21 3.03
CA ASN A 34 -1.78 12.28 4.21
C ASN A 34 -0.31 12.62 3.89
N GLY A 35 -0.07 13.60 3.01
CA GLY A 35 1.27 14.02 2.58
C GLY A 35 1.91 13.06 1.57
N MET A 36 1.10 12.21 0.92
CA MET A 36 1.56 11.29 -0.11
C MET A 36 0.77 11.48 -1.41
N ASP A 37 1.45 11.62 -2.53
CA ASP A 37 0.82 11.66 -3.85
C ASP A 37 0.62 10.21 -4.33
N VAL A 38 -0.64 9.78 -4.46
CA VAL A 38 -1.01 8.45 -4.97
C VAL A 38 -1.51 8.58 -6.39
N THR A 39 -0.87 7.88 -7.31
CA THR A 39 -1.25 7.81 -8.74
C THR A 39 -1.77 6.42 -9.06
N PHE A 40 -2.84 6.33 -9.86
CA PHE A 40 -3.41 5.07 -10.33
C PHE A 40 -3.55 5.07 -11.86
N ASN A 41 -3.18 3.97 -12.52
CA ASN A 41 -3.30 3.84 -13.96
C ASN A 41 -3.81 2.45 -14.36
N ILE A 42 -4.59 2.41 -15.43
CA ILE A 42 -4.95 1.20 -16.15
C ILE A 42 -3.91 1.01 -17.27
N LEU A 43 -3.16 -0.09 -17.21
CA LEU A 43 -2.11 -0.41 -18.16
C LEU A 43 -2.61 -1.22 -19.34
N ASN A 44 -3.58 -2.11 -19.12
CA ASN A 44 -4.15 -2.95 -20.16
C ASN A 44 -5.58 -3.39 -19.82
N LYS A 45 -6.37 -3.70 -20.84
CA LYS A 45 -7.71 -4.32 -20.75
C LYS A 45 -7.78 -5.53 -21.65
N GLU A 46 -8.27 -6.65 -21.12
CA GLU A 46 -8.57 -7.89 -21.84
C GLU A 46 -9.98 -8.36 -21.48
N SER A 47 -10.71 -8.97 -22.41
CA SER A 47 -11.96 -9.68 -22.07
C SER A 47 -11.66 -11.16 -21.90
N VAL A 48 -12.18 -11.76 -20.82
CA VAL A 48 -11.91 -13.15 -20.44
C VAL A 48 -13.19 -13.87 -20.04
N GLU A 49 -13.31 -15.14 -20.44
CA GLU A 49 -14.42 -15.99 -20.05
C GLU A 49 -14.03 -16.89 -18.86
N SER A 50 -14.91 -17.01 -17.86
CA SER A 50 -14.77 -17.93 -16.73
C SER A 50 -16.10 -18.50 -16.27
N GLY A 51 -16.22 -19.83 -16.24
CA GLY A 51 -17.45 -20.48 -15.78
C GLY A 51 -18.68 -20.10 -16.60
N GLY A 52 -18.51 -19.90 -17.92
CA GLY A 52 -19.58 -19.48 -18.84
C GLY A 52 -20.00 -18.01 -18.71
N LYS A 53 -19.30 -17.21 -17.90
CA LYS A 53 -19.53 -15.76 -17.77
C LYS A 53 -18.34 -15.00 -18.35
N GLN A 54 -18.64 -13.91 -19.05
CA GLN A 54 -17.64 -12.98 -19.56
C GLN A 54 -17.30 -11.92 -18.51
N TYR A 55 -16.02 -11.55 -18.45
CA TYR A 55 -15.48 -10.55 -17.55
C TYR A 55 -14.49 -9.65 -18.29
N ASP A 56 -14.25 -8.46 -17.75
CA ASP A 56 -13.15 -7.62 -18.19
C ASP A 56 -12.01 -7.68 -17.15
N ARG A 57 -10.82 -7.99 -17.63
CA ARG A 57 -9.58 -8.10 -16.86
C ARG A 57 -8.71 -6.88 -17.13
N TYR A 58 -8.37 -6.18 -16.06
CA TYR A 58 -7.56 -4.97 -16.08
C TYR A 58 -6.21 -5.23 -15.42
N LYS A 59 -5.13 -4.96 -16.14
CA LYS A 59 -3.80 -4.81 -15.54
C LYS A 59 -3.67 -3.36 -15.10
N VAL A 60 -3.42 -3.14 -13.82
CA VAL A 60 -3.35 -1.80 -13.23
C VAL A 60 -2.00 -1.57 -12.56
N SER A 61 -1.61 -0.30 -12.45
CA SER A 61 -0.48 0.13 -11.63
C SER A 61 -0.93 1.20 -10.64
N ALA A 62 -0.27 1.22 -9.48
CA ALA A 62 -0.35 2.36 -8.59
C ALA A 62 1.04 2.73 -8.10
N SER A 63 1.23 4.01 -7.82
CA SER A 63 2.43 4.53 -7.18
C SER A 63 2.09 5.49 -6.08
N VAL A 64 2.92 5.53 -5.04
CA VAL A 64 2.85 6.49 -3.95
C VAL A 64 4.18 7.22 -3.85
N LYS A 65 4.14 8.55 -3.80
CA LYS A 65 5.29 9.42 -3.59
C LYS A 65 5.18 10.14 -2.24
N ASN A 66 6.21 10.07 -1.42
CA ASN A 66 6.25 10.83 -0.17
C ASN A 66 6.51 12.31 -0.49
N LYS A 67 5.52 13.16 -0.24
CA LYS A 67 5.61 14.62 -0.42
C LYS A 67 5.80 15.37 0.89
N SER A 68 5.66 14.67 2.01
CA SER A 68 5.89 15.21 3.34
C SER A 68 7.39 15.23 3.67
N ASP A 69 7.76 16.01 4.68
CA ASP A 69 9.10 15.99 5.28
C ASP A 69 9.27 14.84 6.30
N LYS A 70 8.24 13.99 6.47
CA LYS A 70 8.24 12.89 7.44
C LYS A 70 8.75 11.60 6.80
N ALA A 71 9.77 11.00 7.40
CA ALA A 71 10.20 9.65 7.08
C ALA A 71 9.32 8.61 7.80
N TYR A 72 8.94 7.56 7.10
CA TYR A 72 8.29 6.37 7.68
C TYR A 72 9.32 5.25 7.73
N ASN A 73 9.61 4.73 8.93
CA ASN A 73 10.54 3.63 9.08
C ASN A 73 10.11 2.66 10.19
N ILE A 74 10.46 1.39 10.00
CA ILE A 74 10.34 0.34 11.01
C ILE A 74 11.67 -0.40 11.06
N ARG A 75 12.39 -0.25 12.17
CA ARG A 75 13.62 -0.99 12.44
C ARG A 75 13.29 -2.36 13.04
N LEU A 76 13.95 -3.41 12.53
CA LEU A 76 13.84 -4.75 13.11
C LEU A 76 14.83 -4.89 14.28
N SER A 77 14.39 -5.58 15.34
CA SER A 77 15.24 -5.88 16.50
C SER A 77 16.01 -7.19 16.32
N ALA A 78 15.50 -8.11 15.50
CA ALA A 78 16.12 -9.38 15.18
C ALA A 78 15.71 -9.86 13.78
N PHE A 79 16.42 -10.87 13.27
CA PHE A 79 16.07 -11.54 12.02
C PHE A 79 15.99 -13.07 12.27
N PRO A 80 14.90 -13.74 11.86
CA PRO A 80 13.69 -13.19 11.22
C PRO A 80 12.75 -12.51 12.24
N GLN A 81 12.15 -11.37 11.86
CA GLN A 81 11.05 -10.74 12.59
C GLN A 81 9.89 -10.46 11.64
N ILE A 82 8.69 -10.92 12.02
CA ILE A 82 7.47 -10.68 11.25
C ILE A 82 6.93 -9.28 11.61
N VAL A 83 6.72 -8.45 10.60
CA VAL A 83 6.14 -7.11 10.74
C VAL A 83 4.97 -6.99 9.78
N SER A 84 3.78 -6.70 10.30
CA SER A 84 2.53 -6.66 9.53
C SER A 84 2.09 -5.25 9.13
N ASN A 85 2.64 -4.19 9.74
CA ASN A 85 2.21 -2.80 9.55
C ASN A 85 3.12 -2.00 8.60
N ILE A 86 3.60 -2.66 7.52
CA ILE A 86 4.47 -2.03 6.52
C ILE A 86 3.71 -1.32 5.38
N GLY A 87 2.38 -1.43 5.35
CA GLY A 87 1.51 -0.74 4.41
C GLY A 87 1.51 0.78 4.59
N LEU A 88 1.47 1.50 3.47
CA LEU A 88 1.35 2.95 3.40
C LEU A 88 -0.02 3.36 2.88
N ILE A 89 -0.41 2.79 1.73
CA ILE A 89 -1.64 3.08 1.02
C ILE A 89 -2.30 1.76 0.62
N GLU A 90 -3.61 1.67 0.78
CA GLU A 90 -4.41 0.60 0.20
C GLU A 90 -5.30 1.18 -0.89
N LEU A 91 -5.31 0.53 -2.05
CA LEU A 91 -6.30 0.76 -3.11
C LEU A 91 -7.24 -0.44 -3.17
N ASP A 92 -8.54 -0.19 -3.08
CA ASP A 92 -9.57 -1.22 -3.13
C ASP A 92 -10.48 -0.99 -4.33
N CYS A 93 -10.64 -2.03 -5.16
CA CYS A 93 -11.53 -2.03 -6.31
C CYS A 93 -12.87 -2.67 -5.90
N ILE A 94 -13.87 -1.83 -5.68
CA ILE A 94 -15.16 -2.19 -5.08
C ILE A 94 -15.89 -3.23 -5.93
N ASN A 95 -15.87 -3.07 -7.26
CA ASN A 95 -16.52 -3.98 -8.19
C ASN A 95 -15.60 -5.12 -8.68
N ALA A 96 -14.41 -5.29 -8.09
CA ALA A 96 -13.57 -6.45 -8.40
C ALA A 96 -14.20 -7.73 -7.83
N THR A 97 -14.28 -8.73 -8.69
CA THR A 97 -14.86 -10.04 -8.38
C THR A 97 -13.94 -10.88 -7.49
N GLY A 98 -12.62 -10.67 -7.57
CA GLY A 98 -11.62 -11.51 -6.89
C GLY A 98 -11.55 -12.94 -7.44
N ALA A 99 -12.12 -13.18 -8.62
CA ALA A 99 -12.09 -14.50 -9.24
C ALA A 99 -10.67 -14.87 -9.68
N ARG A 100 -10.38 -16.17 -9.81
CA ARG A 100 -9.12 -16.70 -10.37
C ARG A 100 -7.84 -16.19 -9.70
N LEU A 101 -7.83 -16.12 -8.37
CA LEU A 101 -6.68 -15.64 -7.59
C LEU A 101 -6.25 -14.20 -7.97
N THR A 102 -7.16 -13.42 -8.54
CA THR A 102 -6.93 -11.99 -8.81
C THR A 102 -7.32 -11.16 -7.60
N SER A 103 -6.63 -10.06 -7.41
CA SER A 103 -6.82 -9.23 -6.23
C SER A 103 -8.09 -8.39 -6.35
N LYS A 104 -8.72 -8.08 -5.22
CA LYS A 104 -9.67 -6.96 -5.12
C LYS A 104 -9.01 -5.67 -4.70
N LYS A 105 -7.85 -5.80 -4.04
CA LYS A 105 -7.10 -4.72 -3.44
C LYS A 105 -5.62 -4.83 -3.74
N MET A 106 -4.94 -3.70 -3.71
CA MET A 106 -3.49 -3.62 -3.77
C MET A 106 -2.98 -2.70 -2.66
N GLU A 107 -1.82 -3.01 -2.12
CA GLU A 107 -1.25 -2.29 -0.99
C GLU A 107 0.16 -1.85 -1.35
N LEU A 108 0.41 -0.55 -1.30
CA LEU A 108 1.74 0.00 -1.49
C LEU A 108 2.45 -0.02 -0.14
N LYS A 109 3.55 -0.77 -0.05
CA LYS A 109 4.27 -1.07 1.19
C LYS A 109 5.66 -0.46 1.18
N MET A 110 6.14 -0.07 2.36
CA MET A 110 7.51 0.42 2.55
C MET A 110 8.56 -0.55 1.96
N LYS A 111 9.67 0.01 1.50
CA LYS A 111 10.79 -0.76 0.93
C LYS A 111 11.54 -1.48 2.05
N ALA A 112 11.90 -2.74 1.82
CA ALA A 112 12.78 -3.47 2.74
C ALA A 112 14.24 -3.03 2.55
N GLN A 113 14.90 -2.66 3.63
CA GLN A 113 16.35 -2.45 3.65
C GLN A 113 17.05 -3.80 3.87
N MET A 114 17.77 -4.25 2.85
CA MET A 114 18.59 -5.47 2.92
C MET A 114 20.01 -5.12 3.37
N LEU A 115 20.51 -5.84 4.37
CA LEU A 115 21.86 -5.74 4.90
C LEU A 115 22.60 -7.06 4.64
N ASN A 116 23.81 -6.98 4.13
CA ASN A 116 24.67 -8.15 3.97
C ASN A 116 25.46 -8.36 5.26
N VAL A 117 25.10 -9.39 6.03
CA VAL A 117 25.75 -9.72 7.30
C VAL A 117 26.73 -10.86 7.08
N THR A 118 27.98 -10.62 7.44
CA THR A 118 29.03 -11.63 7.45
C THR A 118 29.04 -12.33 8.79
N TYR A 119 28.91 -13.66 8.78
CA TYR A 119 29.04 -14.49 9.97
C TYR A 119 30.13 -15.52 9.77
N SER A 120 30.80 -15.89 10.85
CA SER A 120 31.78 -16.96 10.85
C SER A 120 31.26 -18.13 11.68
N ALA A 121 31.34 -19.32 11.11
CA ALA A 121 30.90 -20.56 11.73
C ALA A 121 31.83 -21.71 11.32
N TYR A 122 31.88 -22.73 12.17
CA TYR A 122 32.50 -23.99 11.79
C TYR A 122 31.59 -24.73 10.84
N ASP A 123 32.12 -25.20 9.72
CA ASP A 123 31.40 -26.09 8.82
C ASP A 123 31.29 -27.51 9.41
N GLN A 124 30.63 -28.42 8.69
CA GLN A 124 30.47 -29.82 9.13
C GLN A 124 31.81 -30.58 9.29
N SER A 125 32.90 -30.07 8.69
CA SER A 125 34.25 -30.62 8.83
C SER A 125 35.04 -30.04 10.01
N GLY A 126 34.45 -29.09 10.76
CA GLY A 126 35.11 -28.39 11.85
C GLY A 126 36.08 -27.29 11.38
N LYS A 127 36.02 -26.88 10.10
CA LYS A 127 36.81 -25.76 9.59
C LYS A 127 36.09 -24.45 9.84
N PHE A 128 36.82 -23.47 10.37
CA PHE A 128 36.29 -22.12 10.52
C PHE A 128 36.12 -21.47 9.15
N THR A 129 34.88 -21.11 8.82
CA THR A 129 34.51 -20.50 7.54
C THR A 129 33.73 -19.22 7.76
N THR A 130 33.74 -18.34 6.77
CA THR A 130 33.01 -17.08 6.77
C THR A 130 32.02 -17.09 5.62
N SER A 131 30.78 -16.69 5.88
CA SER A 131 29.70 -16.61 4.90
C SER A 131 28.94 -15.31 5.05
N THR A 132 28.36 -14.82 3.95
CA THR A 132 27.53 -13.60 3.93
C THR A 132 26.09 -13.99 3.64
N ILE A 133 25.16 -13.49 4.45
CA ILE A 133 23.72 -13.66 4.24
C ILE A 133 23.03 -12.29 4.13
N PRO A 134 22.10 -12.12 3.18
CA PRO A 134 21.25 -10.95 3.14
C PRO A 134 20.17 -11.08 4.22
N VAL A 135 20.10 -10.10 5.12
CA VAL A 135 19.06 -10.00 6.16
C VAL A 135 18.28 -8.70 6.00
N THR A 136 16.99 -8.72 6.25
CA THR A 136 16.20 -7.48 6.32
C THR A 136 16.50 -6.79 7.65
N GLY A 137 16.95 -5.53 7.61
CA GLY A 137 17.25 -4.75 8.82
C GLY A 137 16.15 -3.74 9.17
N SER A 138 15.44 -3.22 8.18
CA SER A 138 14.36 -2.25 8.37
C SER A 138 13.40 -2.23 7.18
N TYR A 139 12.30 -1.50 7.34
CA TYR A 139 11.45 -1.03 6.27
C TYR A 139 11.44 0.49 6.28
N TYR A 140 11.45 1.13 5.11
CA TYR A 140 11.52 2.59 5.01
C TYR A 140 10.73 3.18 3.83
N PHE A 141 10.37 4.45 3.97
CA PHE A 141 9.79 5.31 2.96
C PHE A 141 10.09 6.77 3.33
N ASP A 142 11.14 7.31 2.72
CA ASP A 142 11.71 8.61 3.07
C ASP A 142 11.09 9.76 2.26
N PRO A 143 11.25 11.04 2.67
CA PRO A 143 10.80 12.18 1.86
C PRO A 143 11.32 12.10 0.42
N GLY A 144 10.41 12.23 -0.55
CA GLY A 144 10.72 12.13 -1.97
C GLY A 144 10.75 10.70 -2.55
N ASP A 145 10.73 9.65 -1.72
CA ASP A 145 10.66 8.28 -2.21
C ASP A 145 9.41 8.02 -3.04
N ILE A 146 9.55 7.14 -4.03
CA ILE A 146 8.43 6.60 -4.80
C ILE A 146 8.43 5.08 -4.64
N ILE A 147 7.25 4.52 -4.39
CA ILE A 147 6.96 3.08 -4.39
C ILE A 147 5.88 2.84 -5.42
N SER A 148 6.00 1.76 -6.19
CA SER A 148 4.99 1.34 -7.16
C SER A 148 4.76 -0.16 -7.10
N ASP A 149 3.55 -0.57 -7.44
CA ASP A 149 3.18 -1.97 -7.60
C ASP A 149 2.11 -2.13 -8.70
N ASN A 150 1.91 -3.36 -9.15
CA ASN A 150 0.92 -3.71 -10.14
C ASN A 150 -0.05 -4.77 -9.61
N ALA A 151 -1.29 -4.72 -10.09
CA ALA A 151 -2.28 -5.73 -9.77
C ALA A 151 -3.10 -6.09 -11.01
N ILE A 152 -3.87 -7.16 -10.87
CA ILE A 152 -4.89 -7.55 -11.85
C ILE A 152 -6.24 -7.45 -11.15
N PHE A 153 -7.14 -6.65 -11.71
CA PHE A 153 -8.53 -6.57 -11.29
C PHE A 153 -9.42 -7.23 -12.35
N ILE A 154 -10.35 -8.08 -11.91
CA ILE A 154 -11.38 -8.66 -12.78
C ILE A 154 -12.73 -8.10 -12.35
N VAL A 155 -13.39 -7.39 -13.25
CA VAL A 155 -14.71 -6.77 -13.03
C VAL A 155 -15.75 -7.39 -13.99
N PRO A 156 -17.05 -7.21 -13.74
CA PRO A 156 -18.08 -7.61 -14.69
C PRO A 156 -17.85 -7.01 -16.09
N GLN A 157 -18.21 -7.74 -17.14
CA GLN A 157 -18.02 -7.29 -18.51
C GLN A 157 -18.70 -5.93 -18.74
N GLY A 158 -17.97 -4.98 -19.35
CA GLY A 158 -18.47 -3.63 -19.63
C GLY A 158 -18.28 -2.64 -18.49
N GLU A 159 -17.92 -3.08 -17.29
CA GLU A 159 -17.59 -2.19 -16.18
C GLU A 159 -16.11 -1.77 -16.20
N LYS A 160 -15.82 -0.61 -15.59
CA LYS A 160 -14.46 -0.16 -15.31
C LYS A 160 -14.14 -0.39 -13.83
N PRO A 161 -12.86 -0.55 -13.45
CA PRO A 161 -12.47 -0.61 -12.04
C PRO A 161 -12.99 0.61 -11.26
N ASP A 162 -13.83 0.39 -10.25
CA ASP A 162 -14.26 1.42 -9.29
C ASP A 162 -13.31 1.38 -8.09
N VAL A 163 -12.30 2.25 -8.10
CA VAL A 163 -11.18 2.19 -7.16
C VAL A 163 -11.27 3.29 -6.13
N THR A 164 -11.04 2.92 -4.87
CA THR A 164 -10.88 3.84 -3.75
C THR A 164 -9.49 3.72 -3.15
N VAL A 165 -8.96 4.82 -2.63
CA VAL A 165 -7.66 4.92 -1.97
C VAL A 165 -7.84 5.32 -0.52
N ARG A 166 -7.09 4.69 0.39
CA ARG A 166 -7.02 5.08 1.80
C ARG A 166 -5.61 5.03 2.36
N SER A 167 -5.32 5.92 3.31
CA SER A 167 -4.09 5.85 4.10
C SER A 167 -4.14 4.71 5.11
N LEU A 168 -3.00 4.02 5.27
CA LEU A 168 -2.74 3.09 6.36
C LEU A 168 -1.82 3.72 7.43
N LYS A 169 -1.47 5.00 7.27
CA LYS A 169 -0.58 5.79 8.15
C LYS A 169 -1.20 7.11 8.59
#